data_AF-A0A2N1KV40-F1
#
_entry.id   AF-A0A2N1KV40-F1
#
_cell.length_a   1.000
_cell.length_b   1.000
_cell.length_c   1.000
_cell.angle_alpha   90.00
_cell.angle_beta   90.00
_cell.angle_gamma   90.00
#
_symmetry.space_group_name_H-M   'P 1'
#
loop_
_entity.id
_entity.type
_entity.pdbx_description
1 polymer ?
#
loop_
_entity_poly.entity_id
_entity_poly.type
_entity_poly.pdbx_seq_one_letter_code
_entity_poly.pdbx_strand_id
1 'polypeptide(L)'
;MNEATNLDYEMIILGDFNESANNRKKKRENLLTTTIKQHGLQDIHKCLTTEKDVLDTWRSGEYSFRIDFIFLSEGVFEEIISHEILDIADFKTDHKALTIKIKIKEKLEKR
;
A
#
# COMPACT_ATOMS: atom_id res chain seq x y z
N MET A 1 -11.06 -11.44 2.03
CA MET A 1 -11.61 -10.21 1.41
C MET A 1 -13.09 -10.33 1.11
N ASN A 2 -13.57 -11.45 0.55
CA ASN A 2 -15.00 -11.67 0.28
C ASN A 2 -15.91 -11.38 1.48
N GLU A 3 -15.51 -11.76 2.71
CA GLU A 3 -16.30 -11.45 3.91
C GLU A 3 -16.41 -9.95 4.17
N ALA A 4 -15.31 -9.19 4.07
CA ALA A 4 -15.33 -7.74 4.19
C ALA A 4 -16.20 -7.09 3.09
N THR A 5 -16.10 -7.58 1.85
CA THR A 5 -16.99 -7.14 0.75
C THR A 5 -18.46 -7.44 1.05
N ASN A 6 -18.77 -8.62 1.59
CA ASN A 6 -20.14 -9.00 1.95
C ASN A 6 -20.70 -8.15 3.11
N LEU A 7 -19.84 -7.63 3.97
CA LEU A 7 -20.19 -6.74 5.08
C LEU A 7 -20.11 -5.25 4.71
N ASP A 8 -19.87 -4.93 3.43
CA ASP A 8 -19.67 -3.56 2.92
C ASP A 8 -18.58 -2.77 3.67
N TYR A 9 -17.48 -3.46 4.00
CA TYR A 9 -16.33 -2.85 4.65
C TYR A 9 -15.32 -2.33 3.64
N GLU A 10 -14.99 -1.06 3.80
CA GLU A 10 -13.77 -0.49 3.23
C GLU A 10 -12.54 -1.12 3.90
N MET A 11 -11.49 -1.37 3.12
CA MET A 11 -10.31 -2.10 3.57
C MET A 11 -9.04 -1.29 3.39
N ILE A 12 -8.20 -1.35 4.41
CA ILE A 12 -6.82 -0.90 4.39
C ILE A 12 -5.94 -2.10 4.75
N ILE A 13 -4.98 -2.45 3.89
CA ILE A 13 -3.99 -3.48 4.17
C ILE A 13 -2.61 -2.85 4.04
N LEU A 14 -1.85 -2.83 5.13
CA LEU A 14 -0.53 -2.20 5.18
C LEU A 14 0.49 -3.06 5.91
N GLY A 15 1.75 -2.94 5.53
CA GLY A 15 2.87 -3.61 6.19
C GLY A 15 4.00 -3.98 5.23
N ASP A 16 4.96 -4.73 5.76
CA ASP A 16 6.02 -5.37 4.99
C ASP A 16 5.50 -6.69 4.38
N PHE A 17 5.45 -6.74 3.06
CA PHE A 17 5.00 -7.93 2.32
C PHE A 17 6.16 -8.86 1.94
N ASN A 18 7.41 -8.40 2.10
CA ASN A 18 8.61 -9.09 1.65
C ASN A 18 8.56 -9.52 0.16
N GLU A 19 7.74 -8.83 -0.64
CA GLU A 19 7.54 -9.03 -2.07
C GLU A 19 7.95 -7.76 -2.81
N SER A 20 9.03 -7.83 -3.60
CA SER A 20 9.48 -6.63 -4.33
C SER A 20 8.50 -6.20 -5.42
N ALA A 21 8.13 -4.92 -5.41
CA ALA A 21 7.31 -4.30 -6.46
C ALA A 21 7.94 -4.36 -7.86
N ASN A 22 9.27 -4.42 -7.95
CA ASN A 22 10.04 -4.28 -9.19
C ASN A 22 10.46 -5.61 -9.84
N ASN A 23 9.84 -6.73 -9.45
CA ASN A 23 10.20 -8.04 -9.98
C ASN A 23 9.76 -8.25 -11.45
N ARG A 24 10.52 -7.67 -12.39
CA ARG A 24 10.38 -7.90 -13.85
C ARG A 24 10.49 -9.39 -14.24
N LYS A 25 11.05 -10.24 -13.38
CA LYS A 25 11.36 -11.65 -13.66
C LYS A 25 10.36 -12.68 -13.16
N LYS A 26 9.25 -12.31 -12.49
CA LYS A 26 8.28 -13.31 -11.99
C LYS A 26 6.84 -12.88 -12.26
N LYS A 27 6.31 -13.33 -13.40
CA LYS A 27 4.88 -13.67 -13.56
C LYS A 27 4.54 -14.83 -12.59
N ARG A 28 4.53 -14.57 -11.28
CA ARG A 28 4.02 -15.54 -10.31
C ARG A 28 2.59 -15.15 -10.00
N GLU A 29 1.64 -15.93 -10.51
CA GLU A 29 0.20 -15.80 -10.27
C GLU A 29 -0.20 -16.02 -8.80
N ASN A 30 0.77 -16.20 -7.89
CA ASN A 30 0.55 -16.56 -6.49
C ASN A 30 1.21 -15.57 -5.49
N LEU A 31 1.56 -14.37 -5.93
CA LEU A 31 2.05 -13.32 -5.01
C LEU A 31 0.87 -12.72 -4.23
N LEU A 32 1.05 -12.49 -2.93
CA LEU A 32 0.02 -11.92 -2.08
C LEU A 32 -0.39 -10.53 -2.60
N THR A 33 0.58 -9.72 -3.02
CA THR A 33 0.33 -8.40 -3.63
C THR A 33 -0.49 -8.47 -4.92
N THR A 34 -0.37 -9.55 -5.70
CA THR A 34 -1.20 -9.78 -6.90
C THR A 34 -2.62 -10.18 -6.51
N THR A 35 -2.79 -11.08 -5.55
CA THR A 35 -4.11 -11.51 -5.05
C THR A 35 -4.88 -10.32 -4.46
N ILE A 36 -4.22 -9.45 -3.68
CA ILE A 36 -4.84 -8.24 -3.14
C ILE A 36 -5.37 -7.33 -4.24
N LYS A 37 -4.58 -7.11 -5.31
CA LYS A 37 -4.98 -6.30 -6.47
C LYS A 37 -6.16 -6.92 -7.24
N GLN A 38 -6.17 -8.25 -7.38
CA GLN A 38 -7.27 -8.97 -8.03
C GLN A 38 -8.59 -8.85 -7.26
N HIS A 39 -8.54 -8.62 -5.95
CA HIS A 39 -9.71 -8.33 -5.11
C HIS A 39 -10.08 -6.83 -5.07
N GLY A 40 -9.52 -6.01 -5.96
CA GLY A 40 -9.94 -4.62 -6.17
C GLY A 40 -9.25 -3.59 -5.29
N LEU A 41 -8.26 -3.96 -4.49
CA LEU A 41 -7.49 -2.97 -3.73
C LEU A 41 -6.33 -2.40 -4.54
N GLN A 42 -6.09 -1.11 -4.36
CA GLN A 42 -5.11 -0.33 -5.11
C GLN A 42 -3.82 -0.11 -4.31
N ASP A 43 -2.67 -0.31 -4.95
CA ASP A 43 -1.34 0.02 -4.40
C ASP A 43 -1.16 1.54 -4.44
N ILE A 44 -1.37 2.21 -3.31
CA ILE A 44 -1.51 3.66 -3.27
C ILE A 44 -0.23 4.39 -3.64
N HIS A 45 0.93 3.85 -3.26
CA HIS A 45 2.19 4.48 -3.62
C HIS A 45 2.37 4.47 -5.13
N LYS A 46 2.03 3.35 -5.80
CA LYS A 46 2.04 3.28 -7.26
C LYS A 46 0.98 4.19 -7.91
N CYS A 47 -0.19 4.34 -7.30
CA CYS A 47 -1.25 5.18 -7.86
C CYS A 47 -0.97 6.69 -7.71
N LEU A 48 -0.29 7.11 -6.65
CA LEU A 48 -0.06 8.52 -6.31
C LEU A 48 1.32 9.05 -6.74
N THR A 49 2.23 8.18 -7.19
CA THR A 49 3.55 8.59 -7.69
C THR A 49 3.68 8.32 -9.18
N THR A 50 4.51 9.12 -9.86
CA THR A 50 4.88 8.79 -11.24
C THR A 50 5.88 7.64 -11.24
N GLU A 51 5.96 6.86 -12.33
CA GLU A 51 6.89 5.72 -12.40
C GLU A 51 8.36 6.07 -12.14
N LYS A 52 8.74 7.35 -12.29
CA LYS A 52 10.10 7.85 -12.03
C LYS A 52 10.37 8.14 -10.55
N ASP A 53 9.33 8.26 -9.74
CA ASP A 53 9.40 8.69 -8.34
C ASP A 53 9.03 7.56 -7.35
N VAL A 54 8.94 6.31 -7.83
CA VAL A 54 8.69 5.16 -6.96
C VAL A 54 9.90 4.94 -6.07
N LEU A 55 9.76 5.25 -4.79
CA LEU A 55 10.83 5.12 -3.80
C LEU A 55 10.82 3.73 -3.17
N ASP A 56 12.01 3.24 -2.87
CA ASP A 56 12.18 2.01 -2.10
C ASP A 56 11.92 2.26 -0.61
N THR A 57 11.44 1.24 0.07
CA THR A 57 11.07 1.29 1.49
C THR A 57 11.99 0.48 2.37
N TRP A 58 12.83 -0.39 1.80
CA TRP A 58 13.80 -1.21 2.52
C TRP A 58 15.16 -1.18 1.83
N ARG A 59 16.24 -1.21 2.62
CA ARG A 59 17.62 -1.25 2.11
C ARG A 59 18.54 -2.17 2.91
N SER A 60 19.29 -3.02 2.23
CA SER A 60 20.40 -3.77 2.82
C SER A 60 21.66 -3.67 1.97
N GLY A 61 22.68 -2.98 2.50
CA GLY A 61 23.92 -2.69 1.76
C GLY A 61 23.66 -1.90 0.47
N GLU A 62 24.01 -2.49 -0.67
CA GLU A 62 23.78 -1.94 -2.01
C GLU A 62 22.40 -2.28 -2.58
N TYR A 63 21.63 -3.13 -1.91
CA TYR A 63 20.29 -3.52 -2.35
C TYR A 63 19.23 -2.63 -1.74
N SER A 64 18.28 -2.19 -2.56
CA SER A 64 17.18 -1.32 -2.20
C SER A 64 15.92 -1.81 -2.91
N PHE A 65 14.82 -1.98 -2.16
CA PHE A 65 13.56 -2.49 -2.70
C PHE A 65 12.36 -1.84 -2.02
N ARG A 66 11.30 -1.61 -2.80
CA ARG A 66 9.95 -1.42 -2.28
C ARG A 66 9.30 -2.77 -1.97
N ILE A 67 9.22 -3.09 -0.68
CA ILE A 67 8.59 -4.31 -0.13
C ILE A 67 7.46 -4.00 0.86
N ASP A 68 7.38 -2.75 1.33
CA ASP A 68 6.29 -2.25 2.13
C ASP A 68 5.20 -1.70 1.21
N PHE A 69 3.94 -1.99 1.54
CA PHE A 69 2.79 -1.55 0.76
C PHE A 69 1.69 -1.00 1.64
N ILE A 70 0.87 -0.14 1.05
CA ILE A 70 -0.44 0.23 1.55
C ILE A 70 -1.42 -0.01 0.40
N PHE A 71 -2.37 -0.88 0.65
CA PHE A 71 -3.46 -1.21 -0.26
C PHE A 71 -4.77 -0.67 0.29
N LEU A 72 -5.53 0.03 -0.54
CA LEU A 72 -6.82 0.60 -0.18
C LEU A 72 -7.93 0.11 -1.11
N SER A 73 -9.13 -0.06 -0.57
CA SER A 73 -10.36 -0.09 -1.38
C SER A 73 -10.63 1.28 -2.01
N GLU A 74 -11.35 1.26 -3.14
CA GLU A 74 -11.64 2.46 -3.94
C GLU A 74 -12.32 3.58 -3.13
N GLY A 75 -13.25 3.24 -2.23
CA GLY A 75 -13.96 4.23 -1.41
C GLY A 75 -13.09 4.97 -0.40
N VAL A 76 -11.94 4.40 0.02
CA VAL A 76 -10.96 5.09 0.87
C VAL A 76 -9.99 5.92 0.04
N PHE A 77 -9.74 5.52 -1.21
CA PHE A 77 -8.78 6.19 -2.08
C PHE A 77 -9.13 7.67 -2.30
N GLU A 78 -10.42 7.97 -2.50
CA GLU A 78 -10.92 9.34 -2.68
C GLU A 78 -10.75 10.23 -1.43
N GLU A 79 -10.53 9.63 -0.27
CA GLU A 79 -10.39 10.34 1.00
C GLU A 79 -8.92 10.55 1.43
N ILE A 80 -7.96 10.18 0.58
CA ILE A 80 -6.54 10.43 0.83
C ILE A 80 -6.27 11.94 0.77
N ILE A 81 -5.72 12.48 1.85
CA ILE A 81 -5.24 13.86 1.97
C ILE A 81 -3.80 13.97 1.49
N SER A 82 -2.94 13.03 1.93
CA SER A 82 -1.52 13.02 1.57
C SER A 82 -0.90 11.64 1.73
N HIS A 83 0.23 11.43 1.06
CA HIS A 83 1.01 10.20 1.06
C HIS A 83 2.50 10.55 0.94
N GLU A 84 3.32 10.03 1.84
CA GLU A 84 4.77 10.31 1.88
C GLU A 84 5.56 9.07 2.30
N ILE A 85 6.83 8.99 1.88
CA ILE A 85 7.82 8.05 2.41
C ILE A 85 8.82 8.84 3.24
N LEU A 86 8.94 8.48 4.51
CA LEU A 86 9.73 9.22 5.49
C LEU A 86 10.85 8.34 6.06
N ASP A 87 12.03 8.92 6.27
CA ASP A 87 13.08 8.26 7.04
C ASP A 87 12.68 8.21 8.53
N ILE A 88 12.91 7.07 9.19
CA ILE A 88 12.59 6.88 10.60
C ILE A 88 13.85 7.17 11.42
N ALA A 89 13.88 8.29 12.13
CA ALA A 89 15.03 8.71 12.93
C ALA A 89 15.01 8.18 14.37
N ASP A 90 13.85 7.76 14.87
CA ASP A 90 13.64 7.45 16.29
C ASP A 90 14.28 6.12 16.73
N PHE A 91 14.56 5.22 15.78
CA PHE A 91 15.24 3.96 16.04
C PHE A 91 15.98 3.45 14.81
N LYS A 92 16.95 2.55 15.04
CA LYS A 92 17.72 1.92 13.97
C LYS A 92 16.83 0.94 13.20
N THR A 93 16.59 1.24 11.94
CA THR A 93 15.87 0.37 11.01
C THR A 93 16.48 0.50 9.61
N ASP A 94 16.36 -0.57 8.84
CA ASP A 94 16.63 -0.65 7.41
C ASP A 94 15.41 -0.29 6.54
N HIS A 95 14.28 0.06 7.16
CA HIS A 95 13.06 0.50 6.49
C HIS A 95 12.84 2.02 6.55
N LYS A 96 12.05 2.52 5.60
CA LYS A 96 11.42 3.84 5.62
C LYS A 96 9.93 3.70 5.91
N ALA A 97 9.33 4.70 6.55
CA ALA A 97 7.90 4.72 6.82
C ALA A 97 7.12 5.06 5.55
N LEU A 98 6.33 4.12 5.07
CA LEU A 98 5.30 4.37 4.06
C LEU A 98 4.04 4.89 4.77
N THR A 99 3.62 6.12 4.46
CA THR A 99 2.56 6.81 5.23
C THR A 99 1.34 7.13 4.39
N ILE A 100 0.16 7.18 5.04
CA ILE A 100 -1.05 7.76 4.46
C ILE A 100 -1.71 8.68 5.48
N LYS A 101 -2.28 9.77 5.00
CA LYS A 101 -3.21 10.60 5.74
C LYS A 101 -4.55 10.55 5.03
N ILE A 102 -5.59 10.09 5.74
CA ILE A 102 -6.94 9.96 5.19
C ILE A 102 -7.93 10.79 6.00
N LYS A 103 -9.00 11.24 5.35
CA LYS A 103 -10.14 11.86 6.01
C LYS A 103 -11.21 10.81 6.29
N ILE A 104 -11.48 10.52 7.56
CA ILE A 104 -12.61 9.65 7.91
C ILE A 104 -13.88 10.52 7.95
N LYS A 105 -14.80 10.24 7.03
CA LYS A 105 -16.14 10.82 7.04
C LYS A 105 -17.13 9.77 7.53
N GLU A 106 -18.05 10.16 8.38
CA GLU A 106 -19.20 9.33 8.73
C GLU A 106 -20.12 9.22 7.50
N LYS A 107 -20.33 8.01 6.98
CA LYS A 107 -21.41 7.75 6.03
C LYS A 107 -22.69 7.62 6.85
N LEU A 108 -23.41 8.73 7.04
CA LEU A 108 -24.76 8.69 7.61
C LEU A 108 -25.67 7.98 6.59
N GLU A 109 -26.08 6.75 6.89
CA GLU A 109 -27.16 6.11 6.15
C GLU A 109 -28.39 7.03 6.23
N LYS A 110 -28.90 7.47 5.07
CA LYS A 110 -30.22 8.09 5.01
C LYS A 110 -31.23 7.00 5.35
N ARG A 111 -31.69 6.97 6.60
CA ARG A 111 -32.87 6.23 7.03
C ARG A 111 -34.14 6.81 6.41
#